data_AF-F0T0A4-F1
#
_entry.id   AF-F0T0A4-F1
#
_cell.length_a   1.000
_cell.length_b   1.000
_cell.length_c   1.000
_cell.angle_alpha   90.00
_cell.angle_beta   90.00
_cell.angle_gamma   90.00
#
_symmetry.space_group_name_H-M   'P 1'
#
loop_
_entity.id
_entity.type
_entity.pdbx_description
1 polymer ?
#
loop_
_entity_poly.entity_id
_entity_poly.type
_entity_poly.pdbx_seq_one_letter_code
_entity_poly.pdbx_strand_id
1 'polypeptide(L)'
;MKIIPQPSKKLVFWVVIITALLCLGLFVFWTNLKEHGNENATDGTTNLARALYKNKTQYVENNVKVITLIDQLPLPSGITRGAVELSTAEKPYGVLIHYNVDNHSITTEENDFFKNSVLLFATIDNVDKITHAGHWKISELSSYSFYYTFSRSDIENAMGFDVREYSGSEEKLAELMAKIPLRERTTNSPGSYDQESIGKLFSL
;
A
#
# COMPACT_ATOMS: atom_id res chain seq x y z
N MET A 1 -64.65 -31.29 -7.76
CA MET A 1 -64.60 -30.09 -8.62
C MET A 1 -64.44 -28.87 -7.72
N LYS A 2 -63.28 -28.22 -7.69
CA LYS A 2 -62.97 -27.09 -6.79
C LYS A 2 -62.84 -25.83 -7.65
N ILE A 3 -63.72 -24.85 -7.45
CA ILE A 3 -63.74 -23.59 -8.19
C ILE A 3 -62.65 -22.69 -7.59
N ILE A 4 -61.64 -22.34 -8.39
CA ILE A 4 -60.64 -21.34 -8.02
C ILE A 4 -61.27 -19.97 -8.28
N PRO A 5 -61.41 -19.08 -7.27
CA PRO A 5 -61.98 -17.77 -7.49
C PRO A 5 -61.03 -16.92 -8.34
N GLN A 6 -61.54 -16.40 -9.46
CA GLN A 6 -60.85 -15.43 -10.31
C GLN A 6 -60.76 -14.08 -9.56
N PRO A 7 -59.57 -13.46 -9.46
CA PRO A 7 -59.42 -12.20 -8.76
C PRO A 7 -60.18 -11.08 -9.49
N SER A 8 -60.90 -10.25 -8.74
CA SER A 8 -61.66 -9.15 -9.32
C SER A 8 -60.71 -8.10 -9.92
N LYS A 9 -61.06 -7.54 -11.08
CA LYS A 9 -60.20 -6.62 -11.86
C LYS A 9 -59.69 -5.41 -11.05
N LYS A 10 -60.43 -5.00 -10.02
CA LYS A 10 -60.03 -3.92 -9.10
C LYS A 10 -58.85 -4.33 -8.21
N LEU A 11 -58.84 -5.56 -7.70
CA LEU A 11 -57.75 -6.09 -6.87
C LEU A 11 -56.44 -6.26 -7.66
N VAL A 12 -56.52 -6.68 -8.92
CA VAL A 12 -55.34 -6.80 -9.80
C VAL A 12 -54.72 -5.42 -10.07
N PHE A 13 -55.54 -4.38 -10.24
CA PHE A 13 -55.07 -3.01 -10.50
C PHE A 13 -54.30 -2.42 -9.31
N TRP A 14 -54.77 -2.63 -8.08
CA TRP A 14 -54.08 -2.16 -6.87
C TRP A 14 -52.73 -2.86 -6.64
N VAL A 15 -52.63 -4.15 -6.96
CA VAL A 15 -51.36 -4.90 -6.85
C VAL A 15 -50.32 -4.36 -7.82
N VAL A 16 -50.69 -4.05 -9.07
CA VAL A 16 -49.75 -3.51 -10.07
C VAL A 16 -49.18 -2.15 -9.64
N ILE A 17 -50.00 -1.28 -9.05
CA ILE A 17 -49.55 0.04 -8.56
C ILE A 17 -48.57 -0.10 -7.40
N ILE A 18 -48.86 -0.97 -6.43
CA ILE A 18 -47.98 -1.19 -5.27
C ILE A 18 -46.63 -1.77 -5.72
N THR A 19 -46.64 -2.67 -6.71
CA THR A 19 -45.41 -3.28 -7.25
C THR A 19 -44.57 -2.25 -7.98
N ALA A 20 -45.18 -1.37 -8.78
CA ALA A 20 -44.46 -0.31 -9.48
C ALA A 20 -43.82 0.71 -8.51
N LEU A 21 -44.50 1.05 -7.41
CA LEU A 21 -43.97 1.96 -6.40
C LEU A 21 -42.82 1.34 -5.59
N LEU A 22 -42.89 0.03 -5.29
CA LEU A 22 -41.78 -0.70 -4.66
C LEU A 22 -40.55 -0.78 -5.57
N CYS A 23 -40.72 -1.01 -6.88
CA CYS A 23 -39.61 -1.01 -7.83
C CYS A 23 -38.94 0.37 -7.95
N LEU A 24 -39.71 1.46 -7.92
CA LEU A 24 -39.16 2.82 -7.93
C LEU A 24 -38.42 3.15 -6.63
N GLY A 25 -38.96 2.75 -5.48
CA GLY A 25 -38.31 2.92 -4.18
C GLY A 25 -36.98 2.17 -4.08
N LEU A 26 -36.91 0.93 -4.58
CA LEU A 26 -35.68 0.15 -4.64
C LEU A 26 -34.65 0.74 -5.61
N PHE A 27 -35.08 1.32 -6.73
CA PHE A 27 -34.18 1.99 -7.67
C PHE A 27 -33.54 3.23 -7.04
N VAL A 28 -34.32 4.08 -6.36
CA VAL A 28 -33.79 5.27 -5.65
C VAL A 28 -32.89 4.87 -4.48
N PHE A 29 -33.22 3.80 -3.76
CA PHE A 29 -32.40 3.27 -2.66
C PHE A 29 -31.08 2.67 -3.16
N TRP A 30 -31.06 2.00 -4.31
CA TRP A 30 -29.83 1.53 -4.97
C TRP A 30 -28.94 2.69 -5.41
N THR A 31 -29.51 3.78 -5.92
CA THR A 31 -28.71 4.94 -6.37
C THR A 31 -28.13 5.79 -5.22
N ASN A 32 -28.68 5.68 -4.01
CA ASN A 32 -28.20 6.42 -2.83
C ASN A 32 -27.21 5.65 -1.95
N LEU A 33 -26.92 4.38 -2.26
CA LEU A 33 -25.83 3.64 -1.63
C LEU A 33 -24.49 3.92 -2.33
N LYS A 34 -24.22 5.20 -2.61
CA LYS A 34 -22.85 5.63 -2.89
C LYS A 34 -22.20 5.78 -1.53
N GLU A 35 -21.36 4.82 -1.17
CA GLU A 35 -20.48 4.95 -0.02
C GLU A 35 -19.86 6.33 -0.03
N HIS A 36 -20.01 7.04 1.09
CA HIS A 36 -19.39 8.31 1.36
C HIS A 36 -17.88 8.04 1.62
N GLY A 37 -17.19 7.59 0.58
CA GLY A 37 -15.75 7.39 0.59
C GLY A 37 -15.07 8.75 0.74
N ASN A 38 -14.06 8.79 1.61
CA ASN A 38 -13.20 9.96 1.82
C ASN A 38 -12.55 10.36 0.49
N GLU A 39 -13.16 11.34 -0.18
CA GLU A 39 -12.80 11.88 -1.49
C GLU A 39 -11.30 12.24 -1.64
N ASN A 40 -10.63 12.60 -0.54
CA ASN A 40 -9.19 12.93 -0.54
C ASN A 40 -8.27 11.69 -0.50
N ALA A 41 -8.68 10.61 0.18
CA ALA A 41 -7.86 9.38 0.27
C ALA A 41 -7.91 8.57 -1.02
N THR A 42 -9.08 8.58 -1.68
CA THR A 42 -9.27 7.97 -2.99
C THR A 42 -8.43 8.70 -4.04
N ASP A 43 -8.39 10.04 -4.04
CA ASP A 43 -7.59 10.83 -4.97
C ASP A 43 -6.08 10.56 -4.83
N GLY A 44 -5.55 10.53 -3.60
CA GLY A 44 -4.14 10.20 -3.35
C GLY A 44 -3.74 8.81 -3.86
N THR A 45 -4.59 7.80 -3.62
CA THR A 45 -4.36 6.43 -4.11
C THR A 45 -4.40 6.35 -5.64
N THR A 46 -5.38 7.00 -6.25
CA THR A 46 -5.52 7.06 -7.72
C THR A 46 -4.33 7.78 -8.37
N ASN A 47 -3.88 8.89 -7.80
CA ASN A 47 -2.73 9.64 -8.33
C ASN A 47 -1.43 8.85 -8.20
N LEU A 48 -1.22 8.15 -7.08
CA LEU A 48 -0.07 7.26 -6.91
C LEU A 48 -0.12 6.10 -7.91
N ALA A 49 -1.25 5.42 -8.05
CA ALA A 49 -1.41 4.30 -8.98
C ALA A 49 -1.12 4.72 -10.43
N ARG A 50 -1.60 5.90 -10.85
CA ARG A 50 -1.29 6.52 -12.14
C ARG A 50 0.19 6.76 -12.33
N ALA A 51 0.83 7.38 -11.35
CA ALA A 51 2.25 7.71 -11.41
C ALA A 51 3.11 6.44 -11.50
N LEU A 52 2.76 5.39 -10.75
CA LEU A 52 3.41 4.09 -10.79
C LEU A 52 3.19 3.37 -12.14
N TYR A 53 1.94 3.34 -12.63
CA TYR A 53 1.61 2.70 -13.91
C TYR A 53 2.38 3.33 -15.08
N LYS A 54 2.44 4.66 -15.13
CA LYS A 54 3.16 5.42 -16.17
C LYS A 54 4.66 5.08 -16.20
N ASN A 55 5.26 4.83 -15.04
CA ASN A 55 6.70 4.64 -14.90
C ASN A 55 7.13 3.18 -14.75
N LYS A 56 6.19 2.22 -14.79
CA LYS A 56 6.56 0.80 -14.73
C LYS A 56 7.59 0.44 -15.80
N THR A 57 8.45 -0.51 -15.47
CA THR A 57 9.58 -0.94 -16.30
C THR A 57 9.75 -2.44 -16.25
N GLN A 58 10.15 -3.02 -17.37
CA GLN A 58 10.52 -4.43 -17.40
C GLN A 58 11.88 -4.69 -16.74
N TYR A 59 12.74 -3.67 -16.74
CA TYR A 59 14.15 -3.79 -16.43
C TYR A 59 14.58 -2.80 -15.35
N VAL A 60 15.29 -3.31 -14.34
CA VAL A 60 15.93 -2.55 -13.27
C VAL A 60 17.00 -1.61 -13.82
N GLU A 61 17.63 -1.91 -14.96
CA GLU A 61 18.64 -1.03 -15.58
C GLU A 61 18.07 0.30 -16.06
N ASN A 62 16.74 0.42 -16.19
CA ASN A 62 16.10 1.69 -16.52
C ASN A 62 16.08 2.61 -15.29
N ASN A 63 17.25 3.15 -14.96
CA ASN A 63 17.47 3.98 -13.78
C ASN A 63 16.51 5.17 -13.69
N VAL A 64 16.20 5.83 -14.81
CA VAL A 64 15.25 6.95 -14.86
C VAL A 64 13.88 6.52 -14.36
N LYS A 65 13.37 5.38 -14.85
CA LYS A 65 12.08 4.85 -14.41
C LYS A 65 12.12 4.34 -12.98
N VAL A 66 13.17 3.61 -12.59
CA VAL A 66 13.32 3.08 -11.22
C VAL A 66 13.37 4.21 -10.19
N ILE A 67 14.19 5.24 -10.42
CA ILE A 67 14.28 6.40 -9.53
C ILE A 67 12.93 7.12 -9.47
N THR A 68 12.27 7.32 -10.63
CA THR A 68 10.94 7.94 -10.66
C THR A 68 9.92 7.15 -9.85
N LEU A 69 9.90 5.82 -9.97
CA LEU A 69 9.02 4.95 -9.18
C LEU A 69 9.30 5.12 -7.68
N ILE A 70 10.57 5.07 -7.28
CA ILE A 70 10.98 5.26 -5.88
C ILE A 70 10.51 6.61 -5.37
N ASP A 71 10.64 7.69 -6.17
CA ASP A 71 10.30 9.06 -5.80
C ASP A 71 8.80 9.29 -5.55
N GLN A 72 7.93 8.50 -6.19
CA GLN A 72 6.47 8.60 -6.01
C GLN A 72 5.98 7.96 -4.70
N LEU A 73 6.76 7.05 -4.11
CA LEU A 73 6.30 6.28 -2.95
C LEU A 73 6.21 7.15 -1.68
N PRO A 74 5.29 6.87 -0.75
CA PRO A 74 5.25 7.58 0.52
C PRO A 74 6.46 7.20 1.40
N LEU A 75 6.90 8.12 2.26
CA LEU A 75 7.92 7.89 3.27
C LEU A 75 7.39 8.22 4.66
N PRO A 76 7.91 7.54 5.71
CA PRO A 76 7.68 7.98 7.08
C PRO A 76 8.17 9.41 7.31
N SER A 77 7.50 10.14 8.19
CA SER A 77 7.88 11.51 8.53
C SER A 77 9.30 11.58 9.09
N GLY A 78 10.07 12.59 8.65
CA GLY A 78 11.46 12.79 9.08
C GLY A 78 12.49 11.86 8.42
N ILE A 79 12.08 11.13 7.37
CA ILE A 79 12.96 10.36 6.50
C ILE A 79 12.97 10.98 5.11
N THR A 80 14.17 11.20 4.58
CA THR A 80 14.36 11.71 3.21
C THR A 80 15.13 10.72 2.35
N ARG A 81 14.93 10.78 1.02
CA ARG A 81 15.67 9.92 0.08
C ARG A 81 17.11 10.37 -0.06
N GLY A 82 18.01 9.40 -0.15
CA GLY A 82 19.41 9.56 -0.53
C GLY A 82 19.66 8.95 -1.91
N ALA A 83 20.82 8.31 -2.06
CA ALA A 83 21.21 7.64 -3.29
C ALA A 83 20.39 6.38 -3.55
N VAL A 84 20.35 5.95 -4.82
CA VAL A 84 19.81 4.67 -5.25
C VAL A 84 20.90 3.93 -6.01
N GLU A 85 21.17 2.69 -5.61
CA GLU A 85 22.12 1.80 -6.29
C GLU A 85 21.38 0.64 -6.94
N LEU A 86 21.83 0.23 -8.13
CA LEU A 86 21.22 -0.82 -8.92
C LEU A 86 22.25 -1.94 -9.13
N SER A 87 21.93 -3.13 -8.63
CA SER A 87 22.73 -4.33 -8.86
C SER A 87 22.22 -5.06 -10.10
N THR A 88 22.90 -4.85 -11.23
CA THR A 88 22.43 -5.33 -12.55
C THR A 88 23.47 -6.18 -13.29
N ALA A 89 24.66 -6.37 -12.70
CA ALA A 89 25.74 -7.13 -13.34
C ALA A 89 25.41 -8.63 -13.42
N GLU A 90 24.81 -9.17 -12.36
CA GLU A 90 24.40 -10.57 -12.27
C GLU A 90 23.18 -10.71 -11.35
N LYS A 91 22.47 -11.83 -11.47
CA LYS A 91 21.33 -12.15 -10.60
C LYS A 91 21.81 -12.55 -9.20
N PRO A 92 21.03 -12.28 -8.14
CA PRO A 92 19.73 -11.59 -8.15
C PRO A 92 19.84 -10.09 -8.45
N TYR A 93 18.98 -9.58 -9.33
CA TYR A 93 18.95 -8.15 -9.64
C TYR A 93 18.39 -7.35 -8.46
N GLY A 94 19.02 -6.22 -8.15
CA GLY A 94 18.81 -5.53 -6.89
C GLY A 94 18.60 -4.03 -7.01
N VAL A 95 17.83 -3.48 -6.07
CA VAL A 95 17.73 -2.04 -5.80
C VAL A 95 18.07 -1.78 -4.34
N LEU A 96 19.04 -0.92 -4.08
CA LEU A 96 19.37 -0.42 -2.74
C LEU A 96 18.98 1.06 -2.67
N ILE A 97 18.10 1.39 -1.74
CA ILE A 97 17.59 2.75 -1.53
C ILE A 97 18.17 3.27 -0.22
N HIS A 98 19.01 4.30 -0.32
CA HIS A 98 19.54 4.99 0.85
C HIS A 98 18.55 6.04 1.33
N TYR A 99 18.44 6.19 2.64
CA TYR A 99 17.64 7.18 3.31
C TYR A 99 18.47 7.96 4.31
N ASN A 100 18.12 9.22 4.49
CA ASN A 100 18.64 10.05 5.57
C ASN A 100 17.58 10.15 6.66
N VAL A 101 18.02 9.94 7.90
CA VAL A 101 17.17 10.06 9.09
C VAL A 101 17.61 11.29 9.87
N ASP A 102 16.73 12.28 9.93
CA ASP A 102 17.07 13.63 10.40
C ASP A 102 16.76 13.86 11.89
N ASN A 103 16.22 12.86 12.59
CA ASN A 103 15.87 12.95 14.01
C ASN A 103 16.18 11.64 14.77
N HIS A 104 16.83 11.75 15.93
CA HIS A 104 17.19 10.63 16.82
C HIS A 104 15.98 9.82 17.31
N SER A 105 14.80 10.45 17.42
CA SER A 105 13.59 9.79 17.95
C SER A 105 12.84 8.96 16.91
N ILE A 106 13.29 8.94 15.66
CA ILE A 106 12.62 8.18 14.60
C ILE A 106 12.97 6.70 14.78
N THR A 107 11.95 5.92 15.11
CA THR A 107 11.98 4.47 15.06
C THR A 107 11.29 4.03 13.77
N THR A 108 11.99 3.28 12.94
CA THR A 108 11.40 2.61 11.78
C THR A 108 11.21 1.13 12.07
N GLU A 109 10.20 0.55 11.45
CA GLU A 109 10.01 -0.89 11.39
C GLU A 109 10.12 -1.37 9.95
N GLU A 110 10.46 -2.65 9.76
CA GLU A 110 10.49 -3.28 8.44
C GLU A 110 9.15 -3.07 7.69
N ASN A 111 8.04 -3.10 8.44
CA ASN A 111 6.70 -2.91 7.92
C ASN A 111 6.46 -1.52 7.30
N ASP A 112 7.19 -0.48 7.72
CA ASP A 112 7.10 0.86 7.13
C ASP A 112 7.54 0.87 5.65
N PHE A 113 8.37 -0.10 5.25
CA PHE A 113 8.92 -0.21 3.90
C PHE A 113 8.30 -1.35 3.08
N PHE A 114 7.57 -2.26 3.73
CA PHE A 114 6.94 -3.40 3.08
C PHE A 114 6.01 -2.98 1.93
N LYS A 115 5.12 -2.01 2.17
CA LYS A 115 4.20 -1.48 1.14
C LYS A 115 4.96 -0.95 -0.09
N ASN A 116 6.05 -0.23 0.15
CA ASN A 116 6.86 0.34 -0.92
C ASN A 116 7.56 -0.77 -1.73
N SER A 117 8.08 -1.79 -1.06
CA SER A 117 8.67 -2.96 -1.72
C SER A 117 7.66 -3.73 -2.56
N VAL A 118 6.45 -3.99 -2.06
CA VAL A 118 5.37 -4.64 -2.84
C VAL A 118 5.10 -3.90 -4.14
N LEU A 119 4.97 -2.56 -4.08
CA LEU A 119 4.69 -1.73 -5.24
C LEU A 119 5.86 -1.70 -6.23
N LEU A 120 7.09 -1.70 -5.75
CA LEU A 120 8.28 -1.76 -6.61
C LEU A 120 8.42 -3.12 -7.30
N PHE A 121 8.20 -4.24 -6.59
CA PHE A 121 8.17 -5.56 -7.22
C PHE A 121 7.06 -5.71 -8.25
N ALA A 122 5.90 -5.10 -8.01
CA ALA A 122 4.82 -5.07 -9.00
C ALA A 122 5.21 -4.25 -10.26
N THR A 123 6.02 -3.20 -10.12
CA THR A 123 6.28 -2.23 -11.21
C THR A 123 7.65 -2.35 -11.88
N ILE A 124 8.56 -3.18 -11.35
CA ILE A 124 9.88 -3.47 -11.90
C ILE A 124 9.98 -4.98 -12.16
N ASP A 125 9.72 -5.41 -13.40
CA ASP A 125 9.43 -6.83 -13.70
C ASP A 125 10.58 -7.80 -13.41
N ASN A 126 11.84 -7.37 -13.49
CA ASN A 126 13.00 -8.24 -13.27
C ASN A 126 13.74 -8.02 -11.93
N VAL A 127 13.26 -7.15 -11.02
CA VAL A 127 13.95 -6.95 -9.73
C VAL A 127 13.70 -8.12 -8.78
N ASP A 128 14.77 -8.72 -8.26
CA ASP A 128 14.69 -9.89 -7.37
C ASP A 128 14.78 -9.48 -5.89
N LYS A 129 15.48 -8.36 -5.60
CA LYS A 129 15.76 -7.90 -4.24
C LYS A 129 15.64 -6.37 -4.10
N ILE A 130 15.02 -5.92 -3.02
CA ILE A 130 14.95 -4.50 -2.65
C ILE A 130 15.48 -4.34 -1.22
N THR A 131 16.44 -3.44 -1.04
CA THR A 131 17.00 -3.12 0.28
C THR A 131 16.77 -1.64 0.59
N HIS A 132 16.25 -1.37 1.78
CA HIS A 132 16.07 -0.04 2.36
C HIS A 132 17.15 0.17 3.42
N ALA A 133 18.03 1.14 3.22
CA ALA A 133 19.14 1.46 4.12
C ALA A 133 19.00 2.87 4.68
N GLY A 134 18.74 3.01 5.98
CA GLY A 134 18.65 4.31 6.63
C GLY A 134 19.92 4.66 7.38
N HIS A 135 20.36 5.91 7.22
CA HIS A 135 21.55 6.45 7.86
C HIS A 135 21.17 7.68 8.69
N TRP A 136 21.47 7.66 9.98
CA TRP A 136 21.27 8.82 10.84
C TRP A 136 22.30 9.89 10.53
N LYS A 137 21.84 11.10 10.26
CA LYS A 137 22.73 12.23 9.92
C LYS A 137 23.28 12.99 11.12
N ILE A 138 22.98 12.53 12.33
CA ILE A 138 23.29 13.25 13.55
C ILE A 138 24.49 12.59 14.22
N SER A 139 25.44 13.42 14.69
CA SER A 139 26.80 12.98 15.02
C SER A 139 26.85 11.87 16.06
N GLU A 140 25.91 11.83 17.01
CA GLU A 140 25.88 10.80 18.05
C GLU A 140 25.39 9.45 17.53
N LEU A 141 24.66 9.44 16.40
CA LEU A 141 24.06 8.26 15.82
C LEU A 141 24.61 7.92 14.42
N SER A 142 25.62 8.62 13.92
CA SER A 142 26.11 8.43 12.54
C SER A 142 26.70 7.04 12.27
N SER A 143 27.04 6.28 13.31
CA SER A 143 27.45 4.88 13.22
C SER A 143 26.28 3.89 13.15
N TYR A 144 25.06 4.33 13.45
CA TYR A 144 23.87 3.49 13.39
C TYR A 144 23.25 3.57 12.00
N SER A 145 22.76 2.42 11.54
CA SER A 145 22.01 2.31 10.30
C SER A 145 21.02 1.15 10.42
N PHE A 146 19.89 1.26 9.74
CA PHE A 146 18.96 0.15 9.60
C PHE A 146 19.03 -0.41 8.18
N TYR A 147 18.75 -1.70 8.04
CA TYR A 147 18.67 -2.38 6.76
C TYR A 147 17.44 -3.29 6.75
N TYR A 148 16.50 -3.03 5.84
CA TYR A 148 15.37 -3.92 5.59
C TYR A 148 15.46 -4.44 4.16
N THR A 149 15.53 -5.76 4.00
CA THR A 149 15.69 -6.39 2.69
C THR A 149 14.51 -7.30 2.42
N PHE A 150 13.88 -7.10 1.27
CA PHE A 150 12.78 -7.92 0.78
C PHE A 150 13.23 -8.63 -0.48
N SER A 151 12.95 -9.93 -0.56
CA SER A 151 12.98 -10.65 -1.83
C SER A 151 11.59 -10.70 -2.44
N ARG A 152 11.52 -10.82 -3.76
CA ARG A 152 10.24 -11.02 -4.45
C ARG A 152 9.50 -12.24 -3.90
N SER A 153 10.22 -13.35 -3.72
CA SER A 153 9.64 -14.59 -3.22
C SER A 153 9.03 -14.44 -1.82
N ASP A 154 9.67 -13.70 -0.93
CA ASP A 154 9.13 -13.50 0.43
C ASP A 154 7.84 -12.67 0.40
N ILE A 155 7.78 -11.65 -0.46
CA ILE A 155 6.58 -10.84 -0.64
C ILE A 155 5.46 -11.64 -1.28
N GLU A 156 5.73 -12.40 -2.34
CA GLU A 156 4.70 -13.23 -3.00
C GLU A 156 4.18 -14.31 -2.04
N ASN A 157 5.05 -14.91 -1.24
CA ASN A 157 4.66 -15.85 -0.18
C ASN A 157 3.78 -15.17 0.89
N ALA A 158 4.11 -13.95 1.32
CA ALA A 158 3.35 -13.22 2.31
C ALA A 158 1.98 -12.74 1.78
N MET A 159 1.92 -12.34 0.51
CA MET A 159 0.70 -11.85 -0.14
C MET A 159 -0.20 -13.00 -0.65
N GLY A 160 0.39 -14.16 -0.95
CA GLY A 160 -0.28 -15.33 -1.50
C GLY A 160 -0.52 -15.27 -3.02
N PHE A 161 0.15 -14.37 -3.74
CA PHE A 161 0.03 -14.19 -5.19
C PHE A 161 1.24 -13.46 -5.79
N ASP A 162 1.44 -13.56 -7.11
CA ASP A 162 2.42 -12.75 -7.85
C ASP A 162 1.95 -11.29 -7.93
N VAL A 163 2.68 -10.39 -7.30
CA VAL A 163 2.33 -8.97 -7.21
C VAL A 163 2.34 -8.26 -8.57
N ARG A 164 3.02 -8.81 -9.58
CA ARG A 164 3.09 -8.25 -10.93
C ARG A 164 1.80 -8.42 -11.71
N GLU A 165 0.93 -9.35 -11.31
CA GLU A 165 -0.41 -9.51 -11.89
C GLU A 165 -1.28 -8.24 -11.77
N TYR A 166 -0.89 -7.35 -10.84
CA TYR A 166 -1.56 -6.09 -10.56
C TYR A 166 -0.96 -4.88 -11.29
N SER A 167 0.10 -5.06 -12.08
CA SER A 167 0.76 -3.98 -12.83
C SER A 167 0.10 -3.62 -14.17
N GLY A 168 -1.00 -4.31 -14.50
CA GLY A 168 -1.67 -4.23 -15.80
C GLY A 168 -2.39 -2.91 -16.09
N SER A 169 -2.86 -2.22 -15.04
CA SER A 169 -3.56 -0.93 -15.15
C SER A 169 -3.44 -0.11 -13.86
N GLU A 170 -3.86 1.16 -13.91
CA GLU A 170 -3.95 2.03 -12.72
C GLU A 170 -4.90 1.43 -11.67
N GLU A 171 -6.02 0.89 -12.11
CA GLU A 171 -7.05 0.29 -11.24
C GLU A 171 -6.52 -0.94 -10.51
N LYS A 172 -5.77 -1.80 -11.22
CA LYS A 172 -5.16 -2.98 -10.59
C LYS A 172 -4.07 -2.59 -9.58
N LEU A 173 -3.28 -1.55 -9.84
CA LEU A 173 -2.32 -1.06 -8.85
C LEU A 173 -3.01 -0.48 -7.62
N ALA A 174 -4.12 0.24 -7.79
CA ALA A 174 -4.95 0.69 -6.68
C ALA A 174 -5.55 -0.50 -5.90
N GLU A 175 -6.00 -1.54 -6.60
CA GLU A 175 -6.47 -2.79 -5.97
C GLU A 175 -5.37 -3.46 -5.14
N LEU A 176 -4.14 -3.54 -5.66
CA LEU A 176 -2.98 -4.05 -4.92
C LEU A 176 -2.75 -3.26 -3.63
N MET A 177 -2.79 -1.93 -3.70
CA MET A 177 -2.61 -1.07 -2.51
C MET A 177 -3.66 -1.33 -1.43
N ALA A 178 -4.89 -1.67 -1.82
CA ALA A 178 -5.96 -2.02 -0.89
C ALA A 178 -5.81 -3.44 -0.28
N LYS A 179 -5.11 -4.34 -0.97
CA LYS A 179 -4.81 -5.70 -0.50
C LYS A 179 -3.60 -5.78 0.42
N ILE A 180 -2.70 -4.80 0.36
CA ILE A 180 -1.53 -4.77 1.26
C ILE A 180 -2.04 -4.64 2.69
N PRO A 181 -1.70 -5.58 3.59
CA PRO A 181 -2.20 -5.55 4.95
C PRO A 181 -1.78 -4.26 5.63
N LEU A 182 -2.76 -3.51 6.13
CA LEU A 182 -2.52 -2.46 7.12
C LEU A 182 -2.11 -3.18 8.40
N ARG A 183 -0.82 -3.46 8.57
CA ARG A 183 -0.37 -4.00 9.84
C ARG A 183 -0.46 -2.87 10.85
N GLU A 184 -1.46 -2.95 11.74
CA GLU A 184 -1.55 -2.03 12.87
C GLU A 184 -0.20 -2.01 13.58
N ARG A 185 0.32 -0.81 13.85
CA ARG A 185 1.48 -0.64 14.73
C ARG A 185 1.11 -1.28 16.05
N THR A 186 1.53 -2.51 16.29
CA THR A 186 1.28 -3.17 17.56
C THR A 186 2.01 -2.36 18.62
N THR A 187 1.29 -1.58 19.42
CA THR A 187 1.84 -0.84 20.57
C THR A 187 2.37 -1.78 21.67
N ASN A 188 2.48 -3.07 21.39
CA ASN A 188 2.91 -4.10 22.31
C ASN A 188 4.14 -4.81 21.73
N SER A 189 5.31 -4.19 21.90
CA SER A 189 6.59 -4.89 21.98
C SER A 189 7.49 -4.16 23.00
N PRO A 190 8.20 -4.87 23.88
CA PRO A 190 8.84 -4.32 25.07
C PRO A 190 10.05 -3.46 24.69
N GLY A 191 9.81 -2.18 24.46
CA GLY A 191 10.82 -1.22 24.04
C GLY A 191 10.65 0.16 24.65
N SER A 192 9.86 0.31 25.71
CA SER A 192 10.00 1.48 26.58
C SER A 192 11.28 1.32 27.39
N TYR A 193 12.41 1.76 26.84
CA TYR A 193 13.52 2.12 27.70
C TYR A 193 13.02 3.26 28.58
N ASP A 194 12.80 2.93 29.84
CA ASP A 194 12.55 3.88 30.89
C ASP A 194 13.64 4.95 30.84
N GLN A 195 13.24 6.22 30.78
CA GLN A 195 14.15 7.37 30.81
C GLN A 195 15.05 7.33 32.06
N GLU A 196 14.65 6.60 33.11
CA GLU A 196 15.47 6.33 34.29
C GLU A 196 16.69 5.43 33.99
N SER A 197 16.63 4.55 32.98
CA SER A 197 17.71 3.61 32.65
C SER A 197 18.83 4.26 31.83
N ILE A 198 18.51 5.27 31.01
CA ILE A 198 19.51 6.02 30.24
C ILE A 198 20.30 6.96 31.18
N GLY A 199 19.67 7.51 32.21
CA GLY A 199 20.34 8.36 33.21
C GLY A 199 21.43 7.65 34.03
N LYS A 200 21.37 6.33 34.18
CA LYS A 200 22.38 5.53 34.93
C LYS A 200 23.57 5.08 34.09
N LEU A 201 23.47 5.11 32.76
CA LEU A 201 24.58 4.73 31.86
C LEU A 201 25.60 5.86 31.65
N PHE A 202 25.23 7.12 31.93
CA PHE A 202 26.09 8.29 31.79
C PHE A 202 26.67 8.81 33.11
N SER A 203 26.55 8.05 34.21
CA SER A 203 27.07 8.43 35.53
C SER A 203 28.27 7.58 36.00
N LEU A 204 29.09 7.08 35.07
CA LEU A 204 30.39 6.45 35.38
C LEU A 204 31.54 7.28 34.80
#